data_AF-A0A7W0FHZ4-F1
#
_entry.id   AF-A0A7W0FHZ4-F1
#
_cell.length_a   1.000
_cell.length_b   1.000
_cell.length_c   1.000
_cell.angle_alpha   90.00
_cell.angle_beta   90.00
_cell.angle_gamma   90.00
#
_symmetry.space_group_name_H-M   'P 1'
#
loop_
_entity.id
_entity.type
_entity.pdbx_description
1 polymer ?
#
loop_
_entity_poly.entity_id
_entity_poly.type
_entity_poly.pdbx_seq_one_letter_code
_entity_poly.pdbx_strand_id
1 'polypeptide(L)'
;MNETHFSETVLFLPKKKITVIILVVLFLLGGIGIRLIDFTDLPLDFASTRQFHSLLLARSYYYQMDTPDTLSMPQELRTFAINKAKAEPIVEPPILEHLVALTYRVIGHEYILVGRIYSILFWVLGGIPIFLLSRRLLSINGAFAVLAYYLFEHFGV
;
A
#
# COMPACT_ATOMS: atom_id res chain seq x y z
N MET A 1 29.03 -42.08 17.26
CA MET A 1 28.94 -41.06 16.20
C MET A 1 28.05 -39.97 16.76
N ASN A 2 28.63 -38.88 17.27
CA ASN A 2 27.84 -37.79 17.86
C ASN A 2 27.09 -37.10 16.71
N GLU A 3 25.77 -37.23 16.69
CA GLU A 3 24.95 -36.43 15.81
C GLU A 3 25.12 -34.96 16.19
N THR A 4 25.87 -34.24 15.38
CA THR A 4 25.92 -32.79 15.44
C THR A 4 24.52 -32.30 15.08
N HIS A 5 23.69 -32.06 16.09
CA HIS A 5 22.48 -31.26 15.95
C HIS A 5 22.91 -29.87 15.47
N PHE A 6 22.97 -29.66 14.16
CA PHE A 6 23.07 -28.33 13.60
C PHE A 6 21.88 -27.56 14.15
N SER A 7 22.15 -26.62 15.06
CA SER A 7 21.13 -25.71 15.57
C SER A 7 20.51 -25.05 14.36
N GLU A 8 19.21 -25.28 14.13
CA GLU A 8 18.52 -24.64 13.02
C GLU A 8 18.65 -23.12 13.22
N THR A 9 19.28 -22.45 12.26
CA THR A 9 19.44 -21.00 12.27
C THR A 9 18.46 -20.34 11.31
N VAL A 10 18.07 -19.12 11.64
CA VAL A 10 17.31 -18.21 10.77
C VAL A 10 18.22 -17.02 10.49
N LEU A 11 18.66 -16.84 9.25
CA LEU A 11 19.59 -15.76 8.88
C LEU A 11 20.76 -15.64 9.88
N PHE A 12 21.44 -16.76 10.16
CA PHE A 12 22.57 -16.86 11.11
C PHE A 12 22.23 -16.67 12.61
N LEU A 13 20.97 -16.41 12.96
CA LEU A 13 20.49 -16.28 14.34
C LEU A 13 19.82 -17.57 14.85
N PRO A 14 19.76 -17.81 16.16
CA PRO A 14 19.05 -18.97 16.70
C PRO A 14 17.56 -18.92 16.33
N LYS A 15 17.02 -20.04 15.81
CA LYS A 15 15.61 -20.19 15.44
C LYS A 15 14.70 -20.23 16.67
N LYS A 16 14.44 -19.06 17.24
CA LYS A 16 13.38 -18.85 18.24
C LYS A 16 12.19 -18.16 17.57
N LYS A 17 10.97 -18.45 18.04
CA LYS A 17 9.75 -17.81 17.51
C LYS A 17 9.86 -16.28 17.54
N ILE A 18 10.41 -15.73 18.63
CA ILE A 18 10.62 -14.28 18.78
C ILE A 18 11.61 -13.72 17.76
N THR A 19 12.70 -14.43 17.46
CA THR A 19 13.67 -14.04 16.43
C THR A 19 12.98 -13.91 15.07
N VAL A 20 12.15 -14.89 14.71
CA VAL A 20 11.41 -14.88 13.44
C VAL A 20 10.45 -13.69 13.39
N ILE A 21 9.70 -13.42 14.47
CA ILE A 21 8.76 -12.29 14.53
C ILE A 21 9.52 -10.97 14.37
N ILE A 22 10.63 -10.77 15.09
CA ILE A 22 11.44 -9.56 15.00
C ILE A 22 11.96 -9.37 13.57
N LEU A 23 12.50 -10.42 12.94
CA LEU A 23 12.99 -10.35 11.57
C LEU A 23 11.88 -10.00 10.57
N VAL A 24 10.68 -10.59 10.72
CA VAL A 24 9.54 -10.24 9.87
C VAL A 24 9.18 -8.77 10.04
N VAL A 25 9.06 -8.29 11.29
CA VAL A 25 8.76 -6.88 11.57
C VAL A 25 9.82 -5.96 10.96
N LEU A 26 11.11 -6.29 11.09
CA LEU A 26 12.19 -5.52 10.49
C LEU A 26 12.09 -5.46 8.97
N PHE A 27 11.76 -6.57 8.30
CA PHE A 27 11.55 -6.59 6.86
C PHE A 27 10.37 -5.72 6.44
N LEU A 28 9.24 -5.82 7.16
CA LEU A 28 8.06 -4.98 6.89
C LEU A 28 8.37 -3.49 7.08
N LEU A 29 9.08 -3.12 8.15
CA LEU A 29 9.53 -1.75 8.39
C LEU A 29 10.50 -1.26 7.30
N GLY A 30 11.41 -2.12 6.85
CA GLY A 30 12.28 -1.81 5.70
C GLY A 30 11.47 -1.58 4.42
N GLY A 31 10.45 -2.40 4.16
CA GLY A 31 9.54 -2.25 3.02
C GLY A 31 8.72 -0.97 3.06
N ILE A 32 8.32 -0.51 4.26
CA ILE A 32 7.72 0.82 4.47
C ILE A 32 8.76 1.90 4.19
N GLY A 33 9.94 1.80 4.79
CA GLY A 33 10.98 2.83 4.73
C GLY A 33 11.38 3.18 3.29
N ILE A 34 11.56 2.18 2.43
CA ILE A 34 11.90 2.39 1.02
C ILE A 34 10.79 3.11 0.26
N ARG A 35 9.52 2.82 0.56
CA ARG A 35 8.37 3.47 -0.12
C ARG A 35 8.04 4.87 0.42
N LEU A 36 8.65 5.25 1.53
CA LEU A 36 8.56 6.60 2.07
C LEU A 36 9.64 7.53 1.51
N ILE A 37 10.60 7.00 0.73
CA ILE A 37 11.53 7.82 -0.05
C ILE A 37 10.71 8.64 -1.05
N ASP A 38 10.97 9.94 -1.11
CA ASP A 38 10.27 10.90 -1.97
C ASP A 38 8.74 10.82 -1.88
N PHE A 39 8.22 10.49 -0.68
CA PHE A 39 6.79 10.30 -0.44
C PHE A 39 5.95 11.54 -0.78
N THR A 40 6.53 12.73 -0.63
CA THR A 40 5.85 14.01 -0.88
C THR A 40 5.73 14.36 -2.36
N ASP A 41 6.41 13.63 -3.23
CA ASP A 41 6.32 13.85 -4.67
C ASP A 41 4.96 13.44 -5.20
N LEU A 42 4.59 14.05 -6.33
CA LEU A 42 3.31 13.80 -6.96
C LEU A 42 3.19 12.30 -7.30
N PRO A 43 2.07 11.63 -6.97
CA PRO A 43 1.89 10.19 -7.18
C PRO A 43 1.56 9.88 -8.65
N LEU A 44 2.50 10.21 -9.54
CA LEU A 44 2.46 10.04 -11.00
C LEU A 44 3.79 9.43 -11.51
N ASP A 45 4.39 8.58 -10.70
CA ASP A 45 5.72 7.99 -10.82
C ASP A 45 5.69 6.71 -11.66
N PHE A 46 4.92 5.70 -11.25
CA PHE A 46 4.95 4.39 -11.90
C PHE A 46 3.94 4.24 -13.03
N ALA A 47 2.69 4.64 -12.79
CA ALA A 47 1.57 4.45 -13.71
C ALA A 47 0.73 5.73 -13.75
N SER A 48 1.36 6.83 -14.16
CA SER A 48 0.83 8.19 -14.09
C SER A 48 -0.61 8.32 -14.62
N THR A 49 -0.92 7.76 -15.78
CA THR A 49 -2.29 7.79 -16.34
C THR A 49 -3.31 7.13 -15.40
N ARG A 50 -2.97 5.94 -14.86
CA ARG A 50 -3.85 5.20 -13.94
C ARG A 50 -3.97 5.92 -12.60
N GLN A 51 -2.87 6.41 -12.06
CA GLN A 51 -2.86 7.13 -10.79
C GLN A 51 -3.66 8.44 -10.89
N PHE A 52 -3.52 9.17 -12.01
CA PHE A 52 -4.32 10.35 -12.28
C PHE A 52 -5.81 10.03 -12.40
N HIS A 53 -6.15 8.96 -13.11
CA HIS A 53 -7.52 8.46 -13.23
C HIS A 53 -8.13 8.12 -11.85
N SER A 54 -7.43 7.33 -11.03
CA SER A 54 -7.85 7.01 -9.65
C SER A 54 -8.02 8.27 -8.80
N LEU A 55 -7.14 9.25 -8.92
CA LEU A 55 -7.24 10.53 -8.21
C LEU A 55 -8.47 11.33 -8.62
N LEU A 56 -8.79 11.37 -9.92
CA LEU A 56 -9.97 12.04 -10.43
C LEU A 56 -11.27 11.40 -9.93
N LEU A 57 -11.32 10.06 -9.93
CA LEU A 57 -12.46 9.31 -9.40
C LEU A 57 -12.63 9.52 -7.89
N ALA A 58 -11.55 9.40 -7.10
CA ALA A 58 -11.59 9.62 -5.66
C ALA A 58 -12.07 11.03 -5.30
N ARG A 59 -11.58 12.06 -6.01
CA ARG A 59 -12.07 13.45 -5.89
C ARG A 59 -13.56 13.53 -6.15
N SER A 60 -14.02 12.96 -7.26
CA SER A 60 -15.44 12.97 -7.64
C SER A 60 -16.32 12.27 -6.61
N TYR A 61 -15.90 11.13 -6.07
CA TYR A 61 -16.65 10.43 -5.02
C TYR A 61 -16.73 11.26 -3.75
N TYR A 62 -15.62 11.87 -3.31
CA TYR A 62 -15.63 12.75 -2.14
C TYR A 62 -16.56 13.94 -2.35
N TYR A 63 -16.50 14.58 -3.52
CA TYR A 63 -17.35 15.73 -3.84
C TYR A 63 -18.84 15.37 -3.88
N GLN A 64 -19.20 14.13 -4.18
CA GLN A 64 -20.58 13.65 -4.15
C GLN A 64 -21.12 13.35 -2.74
N MET A 65 -20.29 13.44 -1.68
CA MET A 65 -20.71 13.07 -0.31
C MET A 65 -21.44 14.19 0.47
N ASP A 66 -21.63 15.37 -0.12
CA ASP A 66 -22.35 16.51 0.49
C ASP A 66 -21.90 16.85 1.93
N THR A 67 -20.58 16.82 2.15
CA THR A 67 -19.93 17.24 3.41
C THR A 67 -19.92 18.77 3.54
N PRO A 68 -19.81 19.33 4.77
CA PRO A 68 -19.69 20.78 4.96
C PRO A 68 -18.59 21.42 4.11
N ASP A 69 -17.44 20.75 3.97
CA ASP A 69 -16.31 21.23 3.17
C ASP A 69 -16.64 21.23 1.68
N THR A 70 -17.34 20.20 1.18
CA THR A 70 -17.78 20.13 -0.23
C THR A 70 -18.97 21.03 -0.57
N LEU A 71 -19.79 21.39 0.42
CA LEU A 71 -20.92 22.31 0.23
C LEU A 71 -20.48 23.77 0.29
N SER A 72 -19.40 24.07 1.01
CA SER A 72 -18.85 25.44 1.14
C SER A 72 -17.91 25.85 0.00
N MET A 73 -17.37 24.89 -0.78
CA MET A 73 -16.54 25.20 -1.96
C MET A 73 -17.37 25.74 -3.14
N PRO A 74 -16.73 26.39 -4.14
CA PRO A 74 -17.42 26.85 -5.35
C PRO A 74 -18.11 25.70 -6.09
N GLN A 75 -19.44 25.79 -6.22
CA GLN A 75 -20.26 24.69 -6.76
C GLN A 75 -20.02 24.44 -8.26
N GLU A 76 -19.59 25.44 -9.02
CA GLU A 76 -19.17 25.27 -10.41
C GLU A 76 -17.95 24.34 -10.52
N LEU A 77 -16.93 24.54 -9.68
CA LEU A 77 -15.73 23.69 -9.63
C LEU A 77 -16.07 22.27 -9.18
N ARG A 78 -16.93 22.15 -8.16
CA ARG A 78 -17.42 20.86 -7.68
C ARG A 78 -18.11 20.08 -8.80
N THR A 79 -19.04 20.72 -9.49
CA THR A 79 -19.82 20.12 -10.58
C THR A 79 -18.93 19.76 -11.77
N PHE A 80 -17.98 20.63 -12.12
CA PHE A 80 -16.98 20.36 -13.15
C PHE A 80 -16.17 19.10 -12.85
N ALA A 81 -15.63 18.96 -11.63
CA ALA A 81 -14.84 17.80 -11.23
C ALA A 81 -15.66 16.50 -11.28
N ILE A 82 -16.91 16.52 -10.79
CA ILE A 82 -17.82 15.38 -10.85
C ILE A 82 -18.09 14.99 -12.31
N ASN A 83 -18.38 15.95 -13.18
CA ASN A 83 -18.68 15.69 -14.59
C ASN A 83 -17.47 15.18 -15.36
N LYS A 84 -16.25 15.67 -15.05
CA LYS A 84 -15.02 15.17 -15.65
C LYS A 84 -14.76 13.71 -15.29
N ALA A 85 -14.93 13.33 -14.02
CA ALA A 85 -14.78 11.94 -13.60
C ALA A 85 -15.83 11.01 -14.24
N LYS A 86 -17.07 11.48 -14.46
CA LYS A 86 -18.11 10.71 -15.17
C LYS A 86 -17.78 10.43 -16.64
N ALA A 87 -16.90 11.22 -17.25
CA ALA A 87 -16.43 11.00 -18.61
C ALA A 87 -15.33 9.94 -18.70
N GLU A 88 -14.73 9.56 -17.58
CA GLU A 88 -13.72 8.51 -17.53
C GLU A 88 -14.37 7.11 -17.47
N PRO A 89 -13.83 6.12 -18.20
CA PRO A 89 -14.35 4.76 -18.17
C PRO A 89 -14.02 4.07 -16.85
N ILE A 90 -15.02 3.47 -16.21
CA ILE A 90 -14.80 2.61 -15.04
C ILE A 90 -14.43 1.21 -15.55
N VAL A 91 -13.12 0.92 -15.57
CA VAL A 91 -12.57 -0.35 -16.05
C VAL A 91 -12.53 -1.41 -14.93
N GLU A 92 -12.27 -0.98 -13.69
CA GLU A 92 -12.12 -1.84 -12.51
C GLU A 92 -13.11 -1.40 -11.42
N PRO A 93 -13.52 -2.30 -10.50
CA PRO A 93 -14.30 -1.90 -9.33
C PRO A 93 -13.53 -0.85 -8.50
N PRO A 94 -14.07 0.37 -8.29
CA PRO A 94 -13.34 1.51 -7.74
C PRO A 94 -13.22 1.49 -6.20
N ILE A 95 -12.76 0.36 -5.65
CA ILE A 95 -12.71 0.11 -4.21
C ILE A 95 -11.71 1.07 -3.54
N LEU A 96 -10.52 1.24 -4.12
CA LEU A 96 -9.48 2.08 -3.55
C LEU A 96 -9.89 3.55 -3.58
N GLU A 97 -10.50 4.00 -4.66
CA GLU A 97 -10.97 5.36 -4.87
C GLU A 97 -12.07 5.72 -3.86
N HIS A 98 -12.99 4.79 -3.58
CA HIS A 98 -13.98 4.97 -2.52
C HIS A 98 -13.34 5.03 -1.12
N LEU A 99 -12.36 4.16 -0.82
CA LEU A 99 -11.63 4.22 0.45
C LEU A 99 -10.95 5.58 0.63
N VAL A 100 -10.22 6.05 -0.40
CA VAL A 100 -9.56 7.35 -0.42
C VAL A 100 -10.57 8.49 -0.22
N ALA A 101 -11.70 8.45 -0.91
CA ALA A 101 -12.76 9.46 -0.77
C ALA A 101 -13.36 9.49 0.64
N LEU A 102 -13.55 8.33 1.27
CA LEU A 102 -14.00 8.24 2.66
C LEU A 102 -12.95 8.84 3.61
N THR A 103 -11.66 8.63 3.35
CA THR A 103 -10.59 9.27 4.12
C THR A 103 -10.61 10.78 3.94
N TYR A 104 -10.80 11.31 2.74
CA TYR A 104 -10.96 12.75 2.50
C TYR A 104 -12.12 13.33 3.30
N ARG A 105 -13.24 12.62 3.37
CA ARG A 105 -14.37 13.01 4.22
C ARG A 105 -14.00 13.07 5.71
N VAL A 106 -13.19 12.14 6.21
CA VAL A 106 -12.74 12.14 7.60
C VAL A 106 -11.74 13.27 7.86
N ILE A 107 -10.86 13.55 6.90
CA ILE A 107 -9.84 14.61 6.98
C ILE A 107 -10.47 16.01 6.79
N GLY A 108 -11.59 16.10 6.07
CA GLY A 108 -12.27 17.36 5.71
C GLY A 108 -11.69 18.06 4.49
N HIS A 109 -10.71 17.47 3.81
CA HIS A 109 -10.19 17.99 2.55
C HIS A 109 -9.53 16.88 1.71
N GLU A 110 -9.30 17.19 0.45
CA GLU A 110 -8.55 16.31 -0.45
C GLU A 110 -7.05 16.34 -0.12
N TYR A 111 -6.47 15.17 0.08
CA TYR A 111 -5.02 15.01 0.23
C TYR A 111 -4.50 13.96 -0.74
N ILE A 112 -3.88 14.40 -1.83
CA ILE A 112 -3.51 13.56 -2.98
C ILE A 112 -2.66 12.32 -2.64
N LEU A 113 -1.94 12.32 -1.50
CA LEU A 113 -1.07 11.23 -1.08
C LEU A 113 -1.80 10.11 -0.33
N VAL A 114 -3.09 10.26 0.01
CA VAL A 114 -3.86 9.21 0.70
C VAL A 114 -3.89 7.91 -0.12
N GLY A 115 -4.03 8.00 -1.45
CA GLY A 115 -3.95 6.84 -2.33
C GLY A 115 -2.62 6.09 -2.19
N ARG A 116 -1.51 6.82 -2.14
CA ARG A 116 -0.17 6.26 -1.93
C ARG A 116 -0.05 5.58 -0.56
N ILE A 117 -0.58 6.17 0.50
CA ILE A 117 -0.59 5.57 1.85
C ILE A 117 -1.27 4.20 1.83
N TYR A 118 -2.45 4.09 1.20
CA TYR A 118 -3.13 2.81 1.07
C TYR A 118 -2.35 1.80 0.22
N SER A 119 -1.75 2.23 -0.89
CA SER A 119 -0.91 1.35 -1.72
C SER A 119 0.29 0.80 -0.93
N ILE A 120 0.99 1.65 -0.16
CA ILE A 120 2.11 1.23 0.70
C ILE A 120 1.62 0.22 1.75
N LEU A 121 0.51 0.54 2.43
CA LEU A 121 -0.04 -0.29 3.48
C LEU A 121 -0.46 -1.67 2.95
N PHE A 122 -1.18 -1.74 1.83
CA PHE A 122 -1.60 -3.01 1.25
C PHE A 122 -0.42 -3.83 0.72
N TRP A 123 0.60 -3.19 0.14
CA TRP A 123 1.82 -3.89 -0.26
C TRP A 123 2.51 -4.54 0.93
N VAL A 124 2.80 -3.75 1.98
CA VAL A 124 3.53 -4.26 3.14
C VAL A 124 2.73 -5.33 3.87
N LEU A 125 1.42 -5.14 4.05
CA LEU A 125 0.54 -6.14 4.64
C LEU A 125 0.47 -7.42 3.81
N GLY A 126 0.55 -7.33 2.47
CA GLY A 126 0.62 -8.47 1.56
C GLY A 126 1.85 -9.37 1.80
N GLY A 127 2.93 -8.82 2.34
CA GLY A 127 4.12 -9.58 2.72
C GLY A 127 3.86 -10.60 3.84
N ILE A 128 2.90 -10.34 4.72
CA ILE A 128 2.55 -11.23 5.84
C ILE A 128 2.02 -12.59 5.35
N PRO A 129 0.90 -12.67 4.59
CA PRO A 129 0.40 -13.94 4.09
C PRO A 129 1.40 -14.63 3.15
N ILE A 130 2.17 -13.87 2.36
CA ILE A 130 3.25 -14.43 1.53
C ILE A 130 4.26 -15.16 2.41
N PHE A 131 4.81 -14.52 3.44
CA PHE A 131 5.75 -15.16 4.35
C PHE A 131 5.14 -16.38 5.06
N LEU A 132 3.89 -16.27 5.53
CA LEU A 132 3.17 -17.35 6.19
C LEU A 132 2.91 -18.55 5.29
N LEU A 133 2.71 -18.32 3.99
CA LEU A 133 2.56 -19.37 2.99
C LEU A 133 3.92 -19.98 2.61
N SER A 134 4.93 -19.14 2.34
CA SER A 134 6.26 -19.58 1.93
C SER A 134 6.92 -20.48 2.96
N ARG A 135 6.75 -20.22 4.27
CA ARG A 135 7.27 -21.09 5.33
C ARG A 135 6.63 -22.47 5.42
N ARG A 136 5.53 -22.72 4.69
CA ARG A 136 4.91 -24.05 4.57
C ARG A 136 5.47 -24.85 3.39
N LEU A 137 6.07 -24.17 2.41
CA LEU A 137 6.58 -24.76 1.18
C LEU A 137 8.11 -24.82 1.14
N LEU A 138 8.77 -23.88 1.82
CA LEU A 138 10.21 -23.68 1.80
C LEU A 138 10.79 -23.74 3.21
N SER A 139 12.13 -23.77 3.29
CA SER A 139 12.83 -23.52 4.55
C SER A 139 12.52 -22.11 5.07
N ILE A 140 12.72 -21.89 6.36
CA ILE A 140 12.50 -20.56 6.97
C ILE A 140 13.34 -19.46 6.31
N ASN A 141 14.59 -19.77 5.92
CA ASN A 141 15.44 -18.85 5.18
C ASN A 141 14.92 -18.60 3.76
N GLY A 142 14.37 -19.63 3.10
CA GLY A 142 13.68 -19.48 1.82
C GLY A 142 12.44 -18.59 1.92
N ALA A 143 11.67 -18.69 3.00
CA ALA A 143 10.54 -17.80 3.24
C ALA A 143 10.96 -16.33 3.43
N PHE A 144 12.08 -16.08 4.13
CA PHE A 144 12.65 -14.73 4.22
C PHE A 144 13.19 -14.23 2.89
N ALA A 145 13.79 -15.08 2.07
CA ALA A 145 14.23 -14.70 0.73
C ALA A 145 13.05 -14.26 -0.16
N VAL A 146 11.94 -15.01 -0.13
CA VAL A 146 10.71 -14.64 -0.84
C VAL A 146 10.12 -13.33 -0.29
N LEU A 147 10.10 -13.16 1.04
CA LEU A 147 9.61 -11.92 1.65
C LEU A 147 10.48 -10.71 1.26
N ALA A 148 11.81 -10.86 1.27
CA ALA A 148 12.72 -9.82 0.80
C ALA A 148 12.46 -9.46 -0.66
N TYR A 149 12.40 -10.48 -1.54
CA TYR A 149 12.13 -10.26 -2.96
C TYR A 149 10.82 -9.48 -3.15
N TYR A 150 9.73 -9.91 -2.51
CA TYR A 150 8.44 -9.21 -2.60
C TYR A 150 8.47 -7.77 -2.05
N LEU A 151 9.09 -7.53 -0.90
CA LEU A 151 9.07 -6.20 -0.27
C LEU A 151 10.02 -5.20 -0.94
N PHE A 152 11.15 -5.68 -1.48
CA PHE A 152 12.23 -4.84 -1.99
C PHE A 152 12.32 -4.82 -3.52
N GLU A 153 11.39 -5.47 -4.21
CA GLU A 153 11.21 -5.30 -5.64
C GLU A 153 10.97 -3.81 -5.99
N HIS A 154 11.59 -3.34 -7.08
CA HIS A 154 11.55 -1.93 -7.47
C HIS A 154 10.20 -1.51 -8.05
N PHE A 155 9.43 -2.47 -8.59
CA PHE A 155 8.08 -2.25 -9.11
C PHE A 155 7.08 -2.04 -7.96
N GLY A 156 7.04 -0.84 -7.39
CA GLY A 156 6.12 -0.48 -6.31
C GLY A 156 6.63 0.59 -5.34
N VAL A 157 7.69 1.31 -5.74
CA VAL A 157 8.06 2.65 -5.22
C VAL A 157 7.50 3.68 -6.18
#